data_AF-A0A2P1FT08-F1
#
_entry.id   AF-A0A2P1FT08-F1
#
_cell.length_a   1.000
_cell.length_b   1.000
_cell.length_c   1.000
_cell.angle_alpha   90.00
_cell.angle_beta   90.00
_cell.angle_gamma   90.00
#
_symmetry.space_group_name_H-M   'P 1'
#
loop_
_entity.id
_entity.type
_entity.pdbx_description
1 polymer ?
#
loop_
_entity_poly.entity_id
_entity_poly.type
_entity_poly.pdbx_seq_one_letter_code
_entity_poly.pdbx_strand_id
1 'polypeptide(L)'
;MGSKLILSMALLAMAVATLWIAEVSGGVPKFHSGGQMSGGAHKFLLGGQMSGEVPKFLLDGQTTASPLSTCQLPQMVGMCRASFPRFYFDGKKCTEFIYGGCGGNANNFQTKAECESTCPVV
;
A
#
# COMPACT_ATOMS: atom_id res chain seq x y z
N MET A 1 64.43 -5.98 28.96
CA MET A 1 63.68 -7.18 28.49
C MET A 1 62.15 -6.95 28.41
N GLY A 2 61.66 -5.71 28.28
CA GLY A 2 60.20 -5.42 28.37
C GLY A 2 59.46 -5.18 27.04
N SER A 3 60.17 -4.98 25.92
CA SER A 3 59.54 -4.60 24.64
C SER A 3 59.05 -5.78 23.80
N LYS A 4 59.61 -6.98 24.00
CA LYS A 4 59.20 -8.19 23.24
C LYS A 4 57.90 -8.81 23.74
N LEU A 5 57.56 -8.61 25.02
CA LEU A 5 56.37 -9.21 25.64
C LEU A 5 55.08 -8.42 25.29
N ILE A 6 55.19 -7.10 25.20
CA ILE A 6 54.07 -6.22 24.84
C ILE A 6 53.65 -6.42 23.37
N LEU A 7 54.62 -6.65 22.47
CA LEU A 7 54.33 -6.90 21.06
C LEU A 7 53.60 -8.24 20.85
N SER A 8 53.94 -9.27 21.64
CA SER A 8 53.26 -10.58 21.61
C SER A 8 51.81 -10.52 22.09
N MET A 9 51.54 -9.76 23.16
CA MET A 9 50.18 -9.59 23.70
C MET A 9 49.29 -8.73 22.78
N ALA A 10 49.85 -7.73 22.10
CA ALA A 10 49.14 -6.95 21.11
C ALA A 10 48.76 -7.77 19.86
N LEU A 11 49.66 -8.65 19.39
CA LEU A 11 49.39 -9.57 18.28
C LEU A 11 48.30 -10.60 18.64
N LEU A 12 48.28 -11.10 19.89
CA LEU A 12 47.24 -12.02 20.35
C LEU A 12 45.87 -11.34 20.44
N ALA A 13 45.81 -10.10 20.92
CA ALA A 13 44.55 -9.34 21.04
C ALA A 13 43.93 -9.00 19.67
N MET A 14 44.75 -8.68 18.67
CA MET A 14 44.25 -8.39 17.31
C MET A 14 43.72 -9.65 16.60
N ALA A 15 44.31 -10.83 16.85
CA ALA A 15 43.84 -12.09 16.29
C ALA A 15 42.46 -12.51 16.84
N VAL A 16 42.18 -12.27 18.13
CA VAL A 16 40.87 -12.57 18.74
C VAL A 16 39.80 -11.59 18.25
N ALA A 17 40.15 -10.31 18.04
CA ALA A 17 39.23 -9.32 17.48
C ALA A 17 38.83 -9.64 16.02
N THR A 18 39.73 -10.22 15.22
CA THR A 18 39.40 -10.64 13.85
C THR A 18 38.51 -11.87 13.76
N LEU A 19 38.50 -12.75 14.77
CA LEU A 19 37.59 -13.91 14.80
C LEU A 19 36.13 -13.53 15.14
N TRP A 20 35.90 -12.39 15.80
CA TRP A 20 34.55 -11.94 16.17
C TRP A 20 33.81 -11.18 15.06
N ILE A 21 34.49 -10.80 13.97
CA ILE A 21 33.90 -10.01 12.87
C ILE A 21 33.24 -10.92 11.80
N ALA A 22 33.41 -12.24 11.87
CA ALA A 22 33.02 -13.17 10.81
C ALA A 22 31.58 -13.74 10.87
N GLU A 23 30.66 -13.25 11.70
CA GLU A 23 29.30 -13.82 11.83
C GLU A 23 28.11 -12.85 11.77
N VAL A 24 28.24 -11.71 11.06
CA VAL A 24 27.05 -10.92 10.67
C VAL A 24 27.05 -10.60 9.17
N SER A 25 27.39 -11.60 8.35
CA SER A 25 27.13 -11.55 6.92
C SER A 25 25.66 -11.88 6.63
N GLY A 26 24.86 -10.80 6.51
CA GLY A 26 23.95 -10.60 5.40
C GLY A 26 22.83 -11.63 5.18
N GLY A 27 21.67 -11.33 5.77
CA GLY A 27 20.38 -11.85 5.32
C GLY A 27 19.34 -10.73 5.27
N VAL A 28 19.42 -9.83 4.29
CA VAL A 28 18.28 -8.96 3.96
C VAL A 28 17.26 -9.85 3.23
N PRO A 29 16.02 -10.01 3.72
CA PRO A 29 15.01 -10.79 3.01
C PRO A 29 14.70 -10.10 1.67
N LYS A 30 14.99 -10.79 0.55
CA LYS A 30 14.51 -10.41 -0.78
C LYS A 30 12.98 -10.55 -0.78
N PHE A 31 12.27 -9.43 -0.75
CA PHE A 31 10.85 -9.39 -1.10
C PHE A 31 10.71 -9.78 -2.58
N HIS A 32 10.31 -11.03 -2.83
CA HIS A 32 9.79 -11.43 -4.14
C HIS A 32 8.35 -10.95 -4.25
N SER A 33 8.09 -10.05 -5.19
CA SER A 33 6.74 -9.78 -5.66
C SER A 33 6.22 -11.00 -6.44
N GLY A 34 5.14 -11.63 -5.96
CA GLY A 34 4.24 -12.42 -6.82
C GLY A 34 3.69 -13.74 -6.25
N GLY A 35 2.39 -13.75 -5.92
CA GLY A 35 1.48 -14.91 -5.93
C GLY A 35 1.56 -15.86 -4.72
N GLN A 36 0.50 -16.41 -4.14
CA GLN A 36 -0.95 -16.41 -4.34
C GLN A 36 -1.57 -16.61 -2.95
N MET A 37 -2.66 -15.90 -2.63
CA MET A 37 -3.41 -16.15 -1.41
C MET A 37 -4.35 -17.33 -1.65
N SER A 38 -3.95 -18.53 -1.25
CA SER A 38 -4.85 -19.66 -1.07
C SER A 38 -5.70 -19.41 0.18
N GLY A 39 -6.84 -18.74 -0.01
CA GLY A 39 -7.86 -18.63 1.02
C GLY A 39 -8.36 -20.01 1.41
N GLY A 40 -8.11 -20.41 2.66
CA GLY A 40 -8.72 -21.58 3.26
C GLY A 40 -10.24 -21.38 3.28
N ALA A 41 -10.96 -22.35 2.70
CA ALA A 41 -12.41 -22.41 2.80
C ALA A 41 -12.81 -22.63 4.26
N HIS A 42 -13.24 -21.57 4.94
CA HIS A 42 -13.98 -21.71 6.19
C HIS A 42 -15.33 -22.33 5.85
N LYS A 43 -15.43 -23.64 6.09
CA LYS A 43 -16.67 -24.40 6.04
C LYS A 43 -17.58 -23.96 7.19
N PHE A 44 -18.36 -22.91 6.95
CA PHE A 44 -19.44 -22.49 7.84
C PHE A 44 -20.69 -23.30 7.48
N LEU A 45 -20.77 -24.53 8.00
CA LEU A 45 -22.02 -25.26 8.10
C LEU A 45 -22.67 -24.82 9.42
N LEU A 46 -23.69 -23.97 9.39
CA LEU A 46 -24.85 -24.01 10.29
C LEU A 46 -25.93 -23.06 9.73
N GLY A 47 -27.13 -23.60 9.57
CA GLY A 47 -28.21 -23.02 8.78
C GLY A 47 -28.92 -21.82 9.39
N GLY A 48 -29.57 -21.07 8.50
CA GLY A 48 -30.48 -19.95 8.79
C GLY A 48 -30.91 -19.30 7.48
N GLN A 49 -32.04 -19.72 6.92
CA GLN A 49 -32.65 -19.08 5.76
C GLN A 49 -33.28 -17.75 6.18
N MET A 50 -32.63 -16.63 5.88
CA MET A 50 -33.29 -15.33 5.82
C MET A 50 -33.96 -15.18 4.46
N SER A 51 -35.17 -15.73 4.35
CA SER A 51 -36.09 -15.43 3.26
C SER A 51 -36.55 -13.99 3.38
N GLY A 52 -35.85 -13.09 2.70
CA GLY A 52 -36.37 -11.82 2.23
C GLY A 52 -35.87 -11.66 0.80
N GLU A 53 -36.78 -11.53 -0.16
CA GLU A 53 -36.40 -11.26 -1.55
C GLU A 53 -35.46 -10.06 -1.62
N VAL A 54 -34.21 -10.31 -1.98
CA VAL A 54 -33.33 -9.26 -2.49
C VAL A 54 -33.98 -8.80 -3.79
N PRO A 55 -34.34 -7.52 -3.95
CA PRO A 55 -34.85 -7.04 -5.23
C PRO A 55 -33.84 -7.41 -6.32
N LYS A 56 -34.36 -7.81 -7.48
CA LYS A 56 -33.66 -8.34 -8.67
C LYS A 56 -32.70 -7.33 -9.32
N PHE A 57 -31.81 -6.75 -8.53
CA PHE A 57 -30.71 -5.86 -8.91
C PHE A 57 -29.33 -6.49 -8.61
N LEU A 58 -29.29 -7.69 -8.03
CA LEU A 58 -28.07 -8.41 -7.67
C LEU A 58 -27.88 -9.67 -8.52
N LEU A 59 -28.08 -9.54 -9.85
CA LEU A 59 -27.81 -10.61 -10.82
C LEU A 59 -26.81 -10.20 -11.89
N ASP A 60 -25.86 -9.31 -11.60
CA ASP A 60 -24.62 -9.23 -12.37
C ASP A 60 -23.51 -8.90 -11.38
N GLY A 61 -22.52 -9.79 -11.28
CA GLY A 61 -21.37 -9.66 -10.39
C GLY A 61 -20.46 -8.51 -10.80
N GLN A 62 -20.92 -7.28 -10.62
CA GLN A 62 -20.23 -6.07 -11.02
C GLN A 62 -20.10 -5.14 -9.80
N THR A 63 -19.07 -5.38 -8.99
CA THR A 63 -18.49 -4.32 -8.17
C THR A 63 -17.74 -3.36 -9.10
N THR A 64 -18.44 -2.62 -9.95
CA THR A 64 -17.88 -1.43 -10.60
C THR A 64 -18.77 -0.25 -10.30
N ALA A 65 -18.29 0.63 -9.44
CA ALA A 65 -18.72 2.02 -9.40
C ALA A 65 -18.69 2.52 -10.86
N SER A 66 -19.86 2.77 -11.45
CA SER A 66 -19.94 3.37 -12.79
C SER A 66 -19.16 4.70 -12.77
N PRO A 67 -18.51 5.13 -13.87
CA PRO A 67 -17.77 6.41 -13.90
C PRO A 67 -18.63 7.61 -13.45
N LEU A 68 -19.95 7.54 -13.63
CA LEU A 68 -20.90 8.51 -13.10
C LEU A 68 -20.88 8.64 -11.57
N SER A 69 -20.67 7.54 -10.83
CA SER A 69 -20.61 7.61 -9.37
C SER A 69 -19.29 8.18 -8.87
N THR A 70 -18.17 8.00 -9.58
CA THR A 70 -16.88 8.59 -9.19
C THR A 70 -16.87 10.10 -9.37
N CYS A 71 -17.29 10.61 -10.53
CA CYS A 71 -17.19 12.04 -10.86
C CYS A 71 -18.13 12.92 -10.03
N GLN A 72 -19.09 12.33 -9.31
CA GLN A 72 -20.02 13.03 -8.43
C GLN A 72 -19.56 13.07 -6.97
N LEU A 73 -18.50 12.35 -6.60
CA LEU A 73 -17.97 12.37 -5.24
C LEU A 73 -17.28 13.70 -4.94
N PRO A 74 -17.33 14.21 -3.70
CA PRO A 74 -16.55 15.38 -3.31
C PRO A 74 -15.05 15.07 -3.28
N GLN A 75 -14.19 16.08 -3.35
CA GLN A 75 -12.78 15.91 -3.00
C GLN A 75 -12.64 15.49 -1.52
N MET A 76 -11.68 14.60 -1.22
CA MET A 76 -11.38 14.19 0.16
C MET A 76 -9.88 14.23 0.43
N VAL A 77 -9.46 15.16 1.30
CA VAL A 77 -8.08 15.26 1.80
C VAL A 77 -7.70 14.00 2.59
N GLY A 78 -8.64 13.47 3.37
CA GLY A 78 -8.43 12.31 4.22
C GLY A 78 -7.73 12.66 5.54
N MET A 79 -7.38 11.64 6.33
CA MET A 79 -6.91 11.80 7.72
C MET A 79 -5.40 11.91 7.87
N CYS A 80 -4.64 11.52 6.84
CA CYS A 80 -3.19 11.68 6.80
C CYS A 80 -2.80 13.14 6.51
N ARG A 81 -1.55 13.51 6.83
CA ARG A 81 -1.04 14.90 6.77
C ARG A 81 0.08 15.11 5.75
N ALA A 82 0.20 14.24 4.75
CA ALA A 82 1.09 14.49 3.62
C ALA A 82 0.47 15.56 2.69
N SER A 83 1.24 16.03 1.71
CA SER A 83 0.79 17.04 0.75
C SER A 83 1.02 16.54 -0.67
N PHE A 84 0.11 15.71 -1.17
CA PHE A 84 0.16 15.22 -2.55
C PHE A 84 -0.76 16.06 -3.45
N PRO A 85 -0.23 16.80 -4.44
CA PRO A 85 -1.06 17.44 -5.44
C PRO A 85 -1.79 16.36 -6.27
N ARG A 86 -3.10 16.48 -6.38
CA ARG A 86 -4.01 15.55 -7.07
C ARG A 86 -5.09 16.34 -7.79
N PHE A 87 -5.84 15.69 -8.67
CA PHE A 87 -6.97 16.28 -9.38
C PHE A 87 -8.27 15.60 -8.97
N TYR A 88 -9.35 16.36 -8.89
CA TYR A 88 -10.71 15.85 -8.74
C TYR A 88 -11.64 16.60 -9.70
N PHE A 89 -12.75 15.99 -10.09
CA PHE A 89 -13.78 16.64 -10.88
C PHE A 89 -14.75 17.40 -9.97
N ASP A 90 -14.93 18.71 -10.22
CA ASP A 90 -15.79 19.59 -9.41
C ASP A 90 -17.25 19.66 -9.91
N GLY A 91 -17.61 18.78 -10.84
CA GLY A 91 -18.90 18.81 -11.55
C GLY A 91 -18.87 19.63 -12.85
N LYS A 92 -17.79 20.39 -13.11
CA LYS A 92 -17.62 21.21 -14.32
C LYS A 92 -16.27 20.98 -14.98
N LYS A 93 -15.21 20.79 -14.20
CA LYS A 93 -13.84 20.62 -14.67
C LYS A 93 -12.99 19.85 -13.66
N CYS A 94 -11.85 19.37 -14.14
CA CYS A 94 -10.82 18.81 -13.28
C CYS A 94 -9.99 19.92 -12.62
N THR A 95 -10.05 19.98 -11.30
CA THR A 95 -9.40 20.99 -10.45
C THR A 95 -8.39 20.32 -9.51
N GLU A 96 -7.27 21.00 -9.25
CA GLU A 96 -6.23 20.50 -8.35
C GLU A 96 -6.62 20.65 -6.87
N PHE A 97 -6.26 19.67 -6.04
CA PHE A 97 -6.43 19.70 -4.59
C PHE A 97 -5.28 18.96 -3.89
N ILE A 98 -5.13 19.18 -2.58
CA ILE A 98 -4.14 18.47 -1.77
C ILE A 98 -4.75 17.22 -1.14
N TYR A 99 -4.19 16.06 -1.46
CA TYR A 99 -4.51 14.79 -0.84
C TYR A 99 -3.53 14.49 0.31
N GLY A 100 -4.09 14.16 1.48
CA GLY A 100 -3.36 13.85 2.69
C GLY A 100 -2.57 12.54 2.65
N GLY A 101 -2.82 11.69 1.64
CA GLY A 101 -2.10 10.42 1.42
C GLY A 101 -2.86 9.16 1.86
N CYS A 102 -3.92 9.29 2.65
CA CYS A 102 -4.79 8.18 3.03
C CYS A 102 -6.24 8.66 3.30
N GLY A 103 -7.22 7.77 3.16
CA GLY A 103 -8.62 8.07 3.51
C GLY A 103 -9.38 8.95 2.51
N GLY A 104 -8.96 8.95 1.24
CA GLY A 104 -9.68 9.62 0.15
C GLY A 104 -10.80 8.74 -0.43
N ASN A 105 -11.37 9.20 -1.54
CA ASN A 105 -12.33 8.43 -2.34
C ASN A 105 -11.85 8.33 -3.80
N ALA A 106 -12.68 7.80 -4.70
CA ALA A 106 -12.32 7.55 -6.09
C ALA A 106 -12.18 8.82 -6.95
N ASN A 107 -12.72 9.98 -6.53
CA ASN A 107 -12.53 11.25 -7.24
C ASN A 107 -11.19 11.88 -6.84
N ASN A 108 -10.10 11.18 -7.20
CA ASN A 108 -8.73 11.52 -6.85
C ASN A 108 -7.78 10.93 -7.88
N PHE A 109 -7.31 11.77 -8.80
CA PHE A 109 -6.50 11.40 -9.95
C PHE A 109 -5.10 12.00 -9.81
N GLN A 110 -4.09 11.31 -10.37
CA GLN A 110 -2.71 11.78 -10.30
C GLN A 110 -2.44 12.91 -11.29
N THR A 111 -3.15 12.91 -12.42
CA THR A 111 -2.96 13.89 -13.48
C THR A 111 -4.29 14.50 -13.94
N LYS A 112 -4.24 15.71 -14.49
CA LYS A 112 -5.42 16.36 -15.07
C LYS A 112 -6.02 15.54 -16.22
N ALA A 113 -5.17 14.97 -17.08
CA ALA A 113 -5.60 14.18 -18.23
C ALA A 113 -6.35 12.91 -17.81
N GLU A 114 -5.87 12.21 -16.77
CA GLU A 114 -6.56 11.06 -16.19
C GLU A 114 -7.96 11.44 -15.69
N CYS A 115 -8.06 12.55 -14.95
CA CYS A 115 -9.34 13.09 -14.49
C CYS A 115 -10.27 13.43 -15.66
N GLU A 116 -9.80 14.15 -16.68
CA GLU A 116 -10.62 14.56 -17.85
C GLU A 116 -11.07 13.37 -18.69
N SER A 117 -10.24 12.33 -18.80
CA SER A 117 -10.59 11.09 -19.50
C SER A 117 -11.62 10.25 -18.74
N THR A 118 -11.60 10.31 -17.40
CA THR A 118 -12.53 9.58 -16.53
C THR A 118 -13.85 10.33 -16.38
N CYS A 119 -13.77 11.65 -16.26
CA CYS A 119 -14.87 12.57 -16.01
C CYS A 119 -14.96 13.60 -17.15
N PRO A 120 -15.43 13.19 -18.34
CA PRO A 120 -15.63 14.11 -19.43
C PRO A 120 -16.70 15.14 -19.06
N VAL A 121 -16.49 16.38 -19.46
CA VAL A 121 -17.54 17.42 -19.38
C VAL A 121 -18.62 17.03 -20.37
N VAL A 122 -19.72 16.51 -19.84
CA VAL A 122 -20.93 16.14 -20.60
C VAL A 122 -21.86 17.33 -20.78
#